data_AF-A0A3Q0JF89-F1
#
_entry.id   AF-A0A3Q0JF89-F1
#
_cell.length_a   1.000
_cell.length_b   1.000
_cell.length_c   1.000
_cell.angle_alpha   90.00
_cell.angle_beta   90.00
_cell.angle_gamma   90.00
#
_symmetry.space_group_name_H-M   'P 1'
#
loop_
_entity.id
_entity.type
_entity.pdbx_description
1 polymer ?
#
loop_
_entity_poly.entity_id
_entity_poly.type
_entity_poly.pdbx_seq_one_letter_code
_entity_poly.pdbx_strand_id
1 'polypeptide(L)'
;MHCLRFTYYTLICKGPGVPYAQVHYTYALRPSSPLLIWEDNQLLRQELEDYDLPNTQDIDVPLGNGFLALVRLHLPKRIDRSGRLKYPMLLNV
;
A
#
# COMPACT_ATOMS: atom_id res chain seq x y z
N MET A 1 6.26 -42.71 -1.69
CA MET A 1 5.56 -41.57 -1.04
C MET A 1 6.45 -40.34 -1.22
N HIS A 2 6.20 -39.52 -2.25
CA HIS A 2 6.99 -38.31 -2.49
C HIS A 2 6.44 -37.17 -1.63
N CYS A 3 7.23 -36.73 -0.65
CA CYS A 3 6.93 -35.53 0.12
C CYS A 3 7.12 -34.31 -0.80
N LEU A 4 6.03 -33.65 -1.19
CA LEU A 4 6.10 -32.42 -1.96
C LEU A 4 6.77 -31.35 -1.08
N ARG A 5 7.94 -30.87 -1.50
CA ARG A 5 8.64 -29.76 -0.85
C ARG A 5 8.09 -28.43 -1.36
N PHE A 6 8.07 -27.42 -0.49
CA PHE A 6 7.64 -26.05 -0.81
C PHE A 6 6.19 -25.96 -1.33
N THR A 7 5.25 -26.61 -0.67
CA THR A 7 3.81 -26.57 -1.01
C THR A 7 3.12 -25.29 -0.56
N TYR A 8 3.76 -24.49 0.29
CA TYR A 8 3.19 -23.30 0.91
C TYR A 8 4.13 -22.10 0.79
N TYR A 9 3.54 -20.90 0.74
CA TYR A 9 4.25 -19.64 0.89
C TYR A 9 3.45 -18.66 1.75
N THR A 10 4.16 -17.73 2.37
CA THR A 10 3.55 -16.60 3.07
C THR A 10 3.60 -15.36 2.18
N LEU A 11 2.45 -14.75 1.93
CA LEU A 11 2.32 -13.46 1.28
C LEU A 11 2.17 -12.39 2.34
N ILE A 12 3.12 -11.45 2.41
CA ILE A 12 3.09 -10.30 3.31
C ILE A 12 2.81 -9.05 2.48
N CYS A 13 1.62 -8.50 2.64
CA CYS A 13 1.28 -7.20 2.06
C CYS A 13 1.73 -6.10 3.02
N LYS A 14 2.57 -5.19 2.53
CA LYS A 14 3.10 -4.04 3.31
C LYS A 14 2.43 -2.70 2.95
N GLY A 15 1.47 -2.70 2.03
CA GLY A 15 0.79 -1.48 1.61
C GLY A 15 0.07 -1.60 0.25
N PRO A 16 -0.65 -0.55 -0.17
CA PRO A 16 -0.73 0.77 0.47
C PRO A 16 -1.69 0.86 1.67
N GLY A 17 -2.57 -0.13 1.86
CA GLY A 17 -3.46 -0.21 3.03
C GLY A 17 -2.79 -0.81 4.27
N VAL A 18 -3.59 -1.07 5.31
CA VAL A 18 -3.10 -1.72 6.53
C VAL A 18 -2.44 -3.08 6.18
N PRO A 19 -1.18 -3.30 6.60
CA PRO A 19 -0.45 -4.53 6.32
C PRO A 19 -1.18 -5.79 6.78
N TYR A 20 -0.93 -6.91 6.09
CA TYR A 20 -1.46 -8.21 6.48
C TYR A 20 -0.54 -9.34 5.98
N ALA A 21 -0.69 -10.53 6.56
CA ALA A 21 0.03 -11.73 6.19
C ALA A 21 -0.93 -12.91 5.97
N GLN A 22 -0.74 -13.64 4.88
CA GLN A 22 -1.58 -14.78 4.48
C GLN A 22 -0.72 -15.96 4.06
N VAL A 23 -1.20 -17.18 4.28
CA VAL A 23 -0.57 -18.42 3.81
C VAL A 23 -1.34 -18.95 2.61
N HIS A 24 -0.60 -19.36 1.57
CA HIS A 24 -1.14 -19.80 0.29
C HIS A 24 -0.45 -21.09 -0.17
N TYR A 25 -1.13 -21.85 -1.04
CA TYR A 25 -0.53 -23.00 -1.73
C TYR A 25 0.30 -22.53 -2.93
N THR A 26 1.50 -23.09 -3.12
CA THR A 26 2.36 -22.75 -4.26
C THR A 26 1.85 -23.27 -5.61
N TYR A 27 1.00 -24.30 -5.59
CA TYR A 27 0.45 -24.93 -6.80
C TYR A 27 -0.96 -24.44 -7.18
N ALA A 28 -1.47 -23.40 -6.51
CA ALA A 28 -2.75 -22.82 -6.86
C ALA A 28 -2.65 -22.14 -8.24
N LEU A 29 -3.36 -22.68 -9.24
CA LEU A 29 -3.35 -22.21 -10.64
C LEU A 29 -4.04 -20.85 -10.86
N ARG A 30 -4.68 -20.31 -9.82
CA ARG A 30 -5.34 -18.99 -9.79
C ARG A 30 -5.11 -18.38 -8.41
N PRO A 31 -5.25 -17.06 -8.22
CA PRO A 31 -5.29 -16.47 -6.89
C PRO A 31 -6.47 -17.10 -6.13
N SER A 32 -6.16 -18.14 -5.36
CA SER A 32 -7.09 -18.81 -4.47
C SER A 32 -7.28 -17.94 -3.24
N SER A 33 -8.43 -18.05 -2.58
CA SER A 33 -8.56 -17.58 -1.21
C SER A 33 -7.37 -18.10 -0.38
N PRO A 34 -6.83 -17.29 0.54
CA PRO A 34 -5.75 -17.74 1.39
C PRO A 34 -6.17 -19.01 2.13
N LEU A 35 -5.24 -19.94 2.30
CA LEU A 35 -5.46 -21.11 3.16
C LEU A 35 -5.70 -20.66 4.61
N LEU A 36 -4.96 -19.63 5.03
CA LEU A 36 -5.02 -19.06 6.36
C LEU A 36 -4.68 -17.58 6.28
N ILE A 37 -5.44 -16.76 7.01
CA ILE A 37 -5.04 -15.41 7.38
C ILE A 37 -4.18 -15.54 8.63
N TRP A 38 -2.89 -15.28 8.52
CA TRP A 38 -1.96 -15.35 9.66
C TRP A 38 -2.09 -14.09 10.51
N GLU A 39 -2.05 -12.92 9.86
CA GLU A 39 -2.16 -11.61 10.52
C GLU A 39 -2.98 -10.67 9.63
N ASP A 40 -3.89 -9.89 10.19
CA ASP A 40 -4.71 -8.92 9.44
C ASP A 40 -4.81 -7.54 10.11
N ASN A 41 -4.10 -7.34 11.23
CA ASN A 41 -4.01 -6.06 11.94
C ASN A 41 -5.39 -5.43 12.18
N GLN A 42 -6.37 -6.25 12.60
CA GLN A 42 -7.77 -5.85 12.76
C GLN A 42 -7.94 -4.66 13.72
N LEU A 43 -7.20 -4.64 14.83
CA LEU A 43 -7.22 -3.52 15.78
C LEU A 43 -6.78 -2.21 15.11
N LEU A 44 -5.66 -2.24 14.36
CA LEU A 44 -5.18 -1.07 13.63
C LEU A 44 -6.16 -0.64 12.53
N ARG A 45 -6.83 -1.59 11.85
CA ARG A 45 -7.87 -1.25 10.87
C ARG A 45 -9.01 -0.48 11.54
N GLN A 46 -9.52 -1.00 12.65
CA GLN A 46 -10.60 -0.38 13.42
C GLN A 46 -10.21 1.01 13.93
N GLU A 47 -9.01 1.14 14.50
CA GLU A 47 -8.52 2.44 14.96
C GLU A 47 -8.43 3.46 13.82
N LEU A 48 -7.99 3.04 12.62
CA LEU A 48 -7.85 3.94 11.48
C LEU A 48 -9.17 4.33 10.80
N GLU A 49 -10.28 3.63 11.06
CA GLU A 49 -11.60 3.97 10.50
C GLU A 49 -12.09 5.35 10.97
N ASP A 50 -11.67 5.78 12.16
CA ASP A 50 -12.07 7.06 12.76
C ASP A 50 -11.21 8.26 12.29
N TYR A 51 -10.18 8.04 11.46
CA TYR A 51 -9.26 9.10 11.03
C TYR A 51 -9.41 9.44 9.54
N ASP A 52 -9.45 10.75 9.24
CA ASP A 52 -9.37 11.27 7.88
C ASP A 52 -7.91 11.14 7.34
N LEU A 53 -7.56 9.93 6.88
CA LEU A 53 -6.23 9.62 6.34
C LEU A 53 -5.86 10.48 5.12
N PRO A 54 -4.59 10.85 4.93
CA PRO A 54 -4.16 11.64 3.79
C PRO A 54 -4.38 10.89 2.46
N ASN A 55 -4.72 11.64 1.42
CA ASN A 55 -4.75 11.10 0.06
C ASN A 55 -3.31 11.05 -0.48
N THR A 56 -2.86 9.87 -0.87
CA THR A 56 -1.54 9.68 -1.46
C THR A 56 -1.63 9.74 -2.98
N GLN A 57 -0.78 10.55 -3.61
CA GLN A 57 -0.71 10.69 -5.06
C GLN A 57 0.75 10.59 -5.52
N ASP A 58 1.02 9.65 -6.41
CA ASP A 58 2.32 9.53 -7.07
C ASP A 58 2.29 10.33 -8.38
N ILE A 59 3.33 11.14 -8.61
CA ILE A 59 3.49 11.96 -9.81
C ILE A 59 4.89 11.80 -10.40
N ASP A 60 4.96 11.88 -11.73
CA ASP A 60 6.22 11.87 -12.47
C ASP A 60 6.59 13.30 -12.84
N VAL A 61 7.74 13.77 -12.34
CA VAL A 61 8.22 15.13 -12.59
C VAL A 61 9.40 15.08 -13.57
N PRO A 62 9.26 15.64 -14.79
CA PRO A 62 10.35 15.65 -15.76
C PRO A 62 11.48 16.59 -15.33
N LEU A 63 12.72 16.11 -15.39
CA LEU A 63 13.93 16.85 -14.99
C LEU A 63 14.61 17.59 -16.15
N GLY A 64 14.06 17.51 -17.36
CA GLY A 64 14.54 18.22 -18.56
C GLY A 64 15.67 17.53 -19.33
N ASN A 65 16.31 16.50 -18.76
CA ASN A 65 17.37 15.71 -19.38
C ASN A 65 16.91 14.30 -19.83
N GLY A 66 15.60 14.11 -19.99
CA GLY A 66 14.99 12.81 -20.32
C GLY A 66 14.73 11.88 -19.12
N PHE A 67 15.10 12.30 -17.91
CA PHE A 67 14.78 11.58 -16.68
C PHE A 67 13.50 12.10 -16.02
N LEU A 68 12.83 11.21 -15.29
CA LEU A 68 11.66 11.49 -14.46
C LEU A 68 12.01 11.28 -13.00
N ALA A 69 11.62 12.22 -12.14
CA ALA A 69 11.61 12.03 -10.69
C ALA A 69 10.24 11.50 -10.26
N LEU A 70 10.22 10.36 -9.57
CA LEU A 70 9.01 9.80 -8.96
C LEU A 70 8.79 10.48 -7.61
N VAL A 71 7.71 11.23 -7.47
CA VAL A 71 7.39 11.98 -6.26
C VAL A 71 6.07 11.49 -5.68
N ARG A 72 6.08 11.19 -4.38
CA ARG A 72 4.87 10.86 -3.63
C ARG A 72 4.40 12.08 -2.84
N LEU A 73 3.17 12.51 -3.08
CA LEU A 73 2.50 13.57 -2.34
C LEU A 73 1.54 12.95 -1.32
N HIS A 74 1.65 13.38 -0.06
CA HIS A 74 0.66 13.12 0.98
C HIS A 74 -0.18 14.38 1.17
N LEU A 75 -1.42 14.34 0.67
CA LEU A 75 -2.31 15.49 0.66
C LEU A 75 -3.35 15.38 1.77
N PRO A 76 -3.75 16.49 2.41
CA PRO A 76 -4.91 16.51 3.30
C PRO A 76 -6.14 15.91 2.61
N LYS A 77 -6.96 15.16 3.37
CA LYS A 77 -8.13 14.43 2.86
C LYS A 77 -9.06 15.32 2.01
N ARG A 78 -9.24 16.58 2.42
CA ARG A 78 -10.17 17.56 1.84
C ARG A 78 -9.44 18.81 1.32
N ILE A 79 -8.33 18.60 0.62
CA ILE A 79 -7.52 19.71 0.07
C ILE A 79 -8.30 20.52 -0.99
N ASP A 80 -8.25 21.84 -0.90
CA ASP A 80 -8.76 22.77 -1.91
C ASP A 80 -7.77 22.86 -3.07
N ARG A 81 -8.17 22.38 -4.25
CA ARG A 81 -7.34 22.40 -5.47
C ARG A 81 -7.64 23.61 -6.38
N SER A 82 -8.52 24.52 -5.99
CA SER A 82 -8.87 25.72 -6.78
C SER A 82 -7.73 26.73 -6.91
N GLY A 83 -6.70 26.61 -6.06
CA GLY A 83 -5.58 27.54 -5.97
C GLY A 83 -5.85 28.79 -5.14
N ARG A 84 -7.09 28.95 -4.62
CA ARG A 84 -7.48 30.04 -3.70
C ARG A 84 -6.79 29.94 -2.35
N LEU A 85 -6.66 28.73 -1.81
CA LEU A 85 -5.92 28.45 -0.59
C LEU A 85 -4.55 27.85 -0.95
N LYS A 86 -3.49 28.35 -0.31
CA LYS A 86 -2.12 27.84 -0.45
C LYS A 86 -1.76 27.04 0.79
N TYR A 87 -1.13 25.89 0.59
CA TYR A 87 -0.73 24.98 1.67
C TYR A 87 0.78 25.02 1.85
N PRO A 88 1.29 24.98 3.09
CA PRO A 88 2.71 24.78 3.33
C PRO A 88 3.13 23.41 2.80
N MET A 89 4.30 23.36 2.18
CA MET A 89 4.90 22.11 1.70
C MET A 89 6.01 21.70 2.65
N LEU A 90 5.90 20.51 3.22
CA LEU A 90 7.00 19.84 3.90
C LEU A 90 7.65 18.87 2.92
N LEU A 91 8.95 19.00 2.73
CA LEU A 91 9.74 18.09 1.91
C LEU A 91 10.52 17.16 2.82
N ASN A 92 10.36 15.86 2.61
CA ASN A 92 11.20 14.82 3.22
C ASN A 92 12.16 14.30 2.15
N VAL A 93 13.47 14.32 2.44
CA VAL A 93 14.56 14.00 1.50
C VAL A 93 15.41 12.84 1.99
#